data_AF-A0A1V5ACJ1-F1
#
_entry.id   AF-A0A1V5ACJ1-F1
#
_cell.length_a   1.000
_cell.length_b   1.000
_cell.length_c   1.000
_cell.angle_alpha   90.00
_cell.angle_beta   90.00
_cell.angle_gamma   90.00
#
_symmetry.space_group_name_H-M   'P 1'
#
loop_
_entity.id
_entity.type
_entity.pdbx_description
1 polymer ?
#
loop_
_entity_poly.entity_id
_entity_poly.type
_entity_poly.pdbx_seq_one_letter_code
_entity_poly.pdbx_strand_id
1 'polypeptide(L)'
;MSNGENYARSHIKNAIHISSRDFLDSDGKLKSSQELAIVLGDAGISRDNSVVVYGTSESSGEAEFAFLVLRYLGQREVRLLDGSLADWQAAGLPVESSESKRPRADYIPEVQSDVIANYDYVKSNQAQIVDARPFVEFGKGRIPGSTALDPATIIKGEKIKSVEDLSVVFDRLSKDRPIVVYSSDYSRSSLVWYALQLMGYKASIYTWEDWKEHDTANSQTAAITSMGSSAGSKFTKLGS
;
A
#
# COMPACT_ATOMS: atom_id res chain seq x y z
N MET A 1 13.83 4.89 -4.35
CA MET A 1 13.51 3.56 -3.79
C MET A 1 14.21 2.51 -4.65
N SER A 2 15.02 1.63 -4.06
CA SER A 2 15.64 0.50 -4.77
C SER A 2 16.27 -0.49 -3.80
N ASN A 3 16.75 -1.64 -4.30
CA ASN A 3 17.87 -2.31 -3.63
C ASN A 3 19.11 -1.38 -3.70
N GLY A 4 19.85 -1.17 -2.60
CA GLY A 4 20.89 -0.13 -2.51
C GLY A 4 21.99 -0.22 -3.59
N GLU A 5 22.18 -1.39 -4.21
CA GLU A 5 23.15 -1.61 -5.29
C GLU A 5 22.87 -0.76 -6.54
N ASN A 6 21.61 -0.59 -6.93
CA ASN A 6 21.26 0.22 -8.09
C ASN A 6 21.51 1.70 -7.84
N TYR A 7 21.17 2.19 -6.64
CA TYR A 7 21.46 3.56 -6.20
C TYR A 7 22.96 3.86 -6.16
N ALA A 8 23.78 2.93 -5.65
CA ALA A 8 25.23 3.08 -5.56
C ALA A 8 25.91 3.16 -6.94
N ARG A 9 25.32 2.59 -8.00
CA ARG A 9 25.85 2.67 -9.37
C ARG A 9 25.53 4.02 -10.02
N SER A 10 24.28 4.48 -9.91
CA SER A 10 23.85 5.79 -10.40
C SER A 10 22.49 6.16 -9.81
N HIS A 11 22.30 7.44 -9.48
CA HIS A 11 21.04 8.00 -9.02
C HIS A 11 20.89 9.46 -9.47
N ILE A 12 19.67 9.99 -9.38
CA ILE A 12 19.41 11.41 -9.65
C ILE A 12 20.22 12.25 -8.68
N LYS A 13 20.90 13.30 -9.17
CA LYS A 13 21.71 14.21 -8.34
C LYS A 13 20.98 14.64 -7.05
N ASN A 14 21.66 14.57 -5.90
CA ASN A 14 21.12 14.84 -4.56
C ASN A 14 19.99 13.91 -4.06
N ALA A 15 19.70 12.80 -4.75
CA ALA A 15 18.70 11.85 -4.29
C ALA A 15 19.18 11.13 -3.02
N ILE A 16 18.26 10.91 -2.09
CA ILE A 16 18.50 10.11 -0.87
C ILE A 16 17.90 8.73 -1.10
N HIS A 17 18.64 7.70 -0.71
CA HIS A 17 18.14 6.33 -0.74
C HIS A 17 17.39 6.00 0.54
N ILE A 18 16.18 5.46 0.38
CA ILE A 18 15.40 4.82 1.44
C ILE A 18 14.96 3.46 0.89
N SER A 19 15.14 2.40 1.66
CA SER A 19 14.67 1.07 1.28
C SER A 19 13.18 0.94 1.63
N SER A 20 12.39 0.32 0.76
CA SER A 20 10.98 0.01 1.06
C SER A 20 10.84 -0.85 2.32
N ARG A 21 11.85 -1.68 2.61
CA ARG A 21 11.94 -2.48 3.85
C ARG A 21 12.05 -1.63 5.11
N ASP A 22 12.56 -0.41 5.01
CA ASP A 22 12.69 0.47 6.18
C ASP A 22 11.31 0.93 6.67
N PHE A 23 10.26 0.80 5.86
CA PHE A 23 8.87 1.09 6.25
C PHE A 23 8.17 -0.08 6.93
N LEU A 24 8.75 -1.27 6.89
CA LEU A 24 8.14 -2.49 7.41
C LEU A 24 8.82 -2.94 8.70
N ASP A 25 8.05 -3.50 9.62
CA ASP A 25 8.58 -4.18 10.81
C ASP A 25 9.09 -5.59 10.48
N SER A 26 9.50 -6.35 11.51
CA SER A 26 10.02 -7.71 11.35
C SER A 26 8.99 -8.71 10.82
N ASP A 27 7.70 -8.42 10.97
CA ASP A 27 6.60 -9.26 10.54
C ASP A 27 6.09 -8.86 9.14
N GLY A 28 6.72 -7.86 8.52
CA GLY A 28 6.33 -7.33 7.22
C GLY A 28 5.10 -6.41 7.28
N LYS A 29 4.66 -6.00 8.47
CA LYS A 29 3.60 -5.01 8.65
C LYS A 29 4.16 -3.60 8.52
N LEU A 30 3.30 -2.66 8.18
CA LEU A 30 3.71 -1.26 8.13
C LEU A 30 4.04 -0.79 9.55
N LYS A 31 5.22 -0.18 9.70
CA LYS A 31 5.63 0.46 10.96
C LYS A 31 4.61 1.51 11.42
N SER A 32 4.61 1.77 12.72
CA SER A 32 3.79 2.84 13.29
C SER A 32 4.14 4.21 12.68
N SER A 33 3.21 5.17 12.77
CA SER A 33 3.45 6.52 12.24
C SER A 33 4.69 7.20 12.86
N GLN A 34 5.01 6.88 14.11
CA GLN A 34 6.16 7.40 14.85
C GLN A 34 7.47 6.78 14.35
N GLU A 35 7.48 5.47 14.12
CA GLU A 35 8.65 4.78 13.55
C GLU A 35 8.92 5.21 12.10
N LEU A 36 7.87 5.38 11.29
CA LEU A 36 8.01 5.91 9.94
C LEU A 36 8.51 7.36 9.94
N ALA A 37 8.05 8.17 10.89
CA ALA A 37 8.56 9.53 11.08
C ALA A 37 10.06 9.54 11.42
N ILE A 38 10.55 8.58 12.22
CA ILE A 38 11.98 8.42 12.50
C ILE A 38 12.74 8.09 11.20
N VAL A 39 12.26 7.13 10.41
CA VAL A 39 12.89 6.75 9.13
C VAL A 39 13.03 7.97 8.20
N LEU A 40 11.98 8.77 8.05
CA LEU A 40 12.01 9.97 7.21
C LEU A 40 12.88 11.09 7.81
N GLY A 41 12.79 11.30 9.12
CA GLY A 41 13.59 12.30 9.83
C GLY A 41 15.09 12.02 9.77
N ASP A 42 15.50 10.75 9.92
CA ASP A 42 16.90 10.33 9.78
C ASP A 42 17.43 10.51 8.36
N ALA A 43 16.55 10.43 7.35
CA ALA A 43 16.84 10.79 5.96
C ALA A 43 16.85 12.31 5.71
N GLY A 44 16.65 13.14 6.74
CA GLY A 44 16.60 14.61 6.61
C GLY A 44 15.36 15.14 5.90
N ILE A 45 14.26 14.38 5.95
CA ILE A 45 12.96 14.75 5.39
C ILE A 45 12.07 15.28 6.52
N SER A 46 11.38 16.37 6.24
CA SER A 46 10.31 16.96 7.06
C SER A 46 9.06 17.10 6.22
N ARG A 47 7.90 17.31 6.86
CA ARG A 47 6.63 17.55 6.15
C ARG A 47 6.60 18.82 5.30
N ASP A 48 7.53 19.74 5.52
CA ASP A 48 7.65 21.00 4.79
C ASP A 48 8.47 20.88 3.50
N ASN A 49 9.14 19.75 3.29
CA ASN A 49 9.86 19.51 2.06
C ASN A 49 8.89 19.13 0.92
N SER A 50 9.15 19.65 -0.28
CA SER A 50 8.61 19.07 -1.51
C SER A 50 9.40 17.79 -1.83
N VAL A 51 8.72 16.64 -1.83
CA VAL A 51 9.34 15.34 -2.06
C VAL A 51 8.98 14.84 -3.45
N VAL A 52 9.99 14.42 -4.22
CA VAL A 52 9.79 13.67 -5.46
C VAL A 52 10.33 12.26 -5.22
N VAL A 53 9.47 11.27 -5.41
CA VAL A 53 9.79 9.85 -5.26
C VAL A 53 10.04 9.25 -6.65
N TYR A 54 11.02 8.37 -6.75
CA TYR A 54 11.23 7.55 -7.93
C TYR A 54 11.78 6.17 -7.53
N GLY A 55 11.53 5.18 -8.40
CA GLY A 55 11.99 3.80 -8.26
C GLY A 55 12.99 3.41 -9.34
N THR A 56 13.59 2.24 -9.22
CA THR A 56 14.44 1.67 -10.28
C THR A 56 13.65 0.94 -11.37
N SER A 57 12.47 0.44 -11.06
CA SER A 57 11.53 -0.10 -12.06
C SER A 57 10.10 0.20 -11.65
N GLU A 58 9.30 0.63 -12.61
CA GLU A 58 7.89 0.98 -12.40
C GLU A 58 7.06 -0.26 -11.99
N SER A 59 7.39 -1.41 -12.57
CA SER A 59 6.70 -2.68 -12.29
C SER A 59 6.87 -3.17 -10.85
N SER A 60 7.83 -2.62 -10.11
CA SER A 60 8.11 -3.03 -8.73
C SER A 60 7.09 -2.51 -7.72
N GLY A 61 6.42 -1.39 -8.01
CA GLY A 61 5.51 -0.72 -7.06
C GLY A 61 6.19 -0.05 -5.86
N GLU A 62 7.53 -0.03 -5.79
CA GLU A 62 8.25 0.47 -4.61
C GLU A 62 8.17 2.00 -4.47
N ALA A 63 8.14 2.72 -5.60
CA ALA A 63 8.01 4.16 -5.60
C ALA A 63 6.60 4.56 -5.12
N GLU A 64 5.59 3.86 -5.60
CA GLU A 64 4.18 4.04 -5.22
C GLU A 64 3.99 3.70 -3.75
N PHE A 65 4.67 2.68 -3.23
CA PHE A 65 4.64 2.38 -1.80
C PHE A 65 5.25 3.49 -0.96
N ALA A 66 6.40 4.04 -1.33
CA ALA A 66 6.97 5.18 -0.62
C ALA A 66 6.08 6.44 -0.72
N PHE A 67 5.47 6.67 -1.88
CA PHE A 67 4.49 7.73 -2.07
C PHE A 67 3.28 7.53 -1.15
N LEU A 68 2.75 6.31 -1.06
CA LEU A 68 1.66 5.95 -0.16
C LEU A 68 2.03 6.24 1.30
N VAL A 69 3.23 5.86 1.75
CA VAL A 69 3.71 6.15 3.12
C VAL A 69 3.75 7.67 3.38
N LEU A 70 4.30 8.45 2.45
CA LEU A 70 4.33 9.91 2.57
C LEU A 70 2.91 10.51 2.61
N ARG A 71 1.98 9.97 1.82
CA ARG A 71 0.56 10.37 1.87
C ARG A 71 -0.08 10.01 3.20
N TYR A 72 0.14 8.79 3.70
CA TYR A 72 -0.36 8.32 4.98
C TYR A 72 0.11 9.21 6.15
N LEU A 73 1.34 9.70 6.10
CA LEU A 73 1.90 10.57 7.14
C LEU A 73 1.58 12.07 6.94
N GLY A 74 0.83 12.41 5.89
CA GLY A 74 0.38 13.77 5.62
C GLY A 74 1.45 14.68 5.02
N GLN A 75 2.40 14.16 4.22
CA GLN A 75 3.37 14.98 3.50
C GLN A 75 2.64 16.04 2.66
N ARG A 76 3.03 17.32 2.82
CA ARG A 76 2.33 18.46 2.20
C ARG A 76 2.45 18.44 0.68
N GLU A 77 3.66 18.23 0.19
CA GLU A 77 3.94 18.10 -1.23
C GLU A 77 4.73 16.82 -1.51
N VAL A 78 4.08 15.88 -2.18
CA VAL A 78 4.70 14.66 -2.68
C VAL A 78 4.29 14.42 -4.12
N ARG A 79 5.27 14.07 -4.97
CA ARG A 79 5.07 13.71 -6.39
C ARG A 79 5.84 12.42 -6.69
N LEU A 80 5.35 11.66 -7.66
CA LEU A 80 6.13 10.60 -8.29
C LEU A 80 6.75 11.14 -9.59
N LEU A 81 7.99 10.73 -9.86
CA LEU A 81 8.63 11.00 -11.13
C LEU A 81 7.90 10.21 -12.23
N ASP A 82 7.51 10.88 -13.31
CA ASP A 82 7.00 10.21 -14.50
C ASP A 82 8.17 9.62 -15.29
N GLY A 83 8.32 8.31 -15.22
CA GLY A 83 9.36 7.55 -15.88
C GLY A 83 10.50 7.13 -14.96
N SER A 84 11.45 6.41 -15.56
CA SER A 84 12.53 5.72 -14.87
C SER A 84 13.80 6.57 -14.76
N LEU A 85 14.78 6.10 -13.97
CA LEU A 85 16.14 6.64 -14.00
C LEU A 85 16.77 6.55 -15.40
N ALA A 86 16.40 5.53 -16.19
CA ALA A 86 16.89 5.39 -17.56
C ALA A 86 16.33 6.52 -18.46
N ASP A 87 15.06 6.90 -18.30
CA ASP A 87 14.47 8.04 -19.01
C ASP A 87 15.17 9.36 -18.61
N TRP A 88 15.47 9.53 -17.33
CA TRP A 88 16.21 10.70 -16.81
C TRP A 88 17.62 10.80 -17.43
N GLN A 89 18.34 9.69 -17.50
CA GLN A 89 19.67 9.62 -18.13
C GLN A 89 19.59 9.87 -19.64
N ALA A 90 18.60 9.29 -20.32
CA ALA A 90 18.38 9.48 -21.75
C ALA A 90 18.07 10.95 -22.10
N ALA A 91 17.44 11.69 -21.18
CA ALA A 91 17.20 13.12 -21.31
C ALA A 91 18.46 13.99 -21.05
N GLY A 92 19.62 13.39 -20.75
CA GLY A 92 20.87 14.10 -20.49
C GLY A 92 20.90 14.86 -19.15
N LEU A 93 20.03 14.48 -18.21
CA LEU A 93 19.91 15.15 -16.92
C LEU A 93 20.97 14.65 -15.92
N PRO A 94 21.36 15.48 -14.92
CA PRO A 94 22.44 15.15 -14.00
C PRO A 94 22.15 13.91 -13.13
N VAL A 95 23.17 13.06 -12.98
CA VAL A 95 23.21 11.90 -12.09
C VAL A 95 24.50 11.89 -11.26
N GLU A 96 24.46 11.16 -10.14
CA GLU A 96 25.58 10.97 -9.21
C GLU A 96 25.70 9.49 -8.83
N SER A 97 26.83 9.10 -8.25
CA SER A 97 27.08 7.76 -7.69
C SER A 97 27.56 7.80 -6.24
N SER A 98 27.92 8.97 -5.74
CA SER A 98 28.23 9.19 -4.32
C SER A 98 26.96 9.31 -3.50
N GLU A 99 26.90 8.63 -2.36
CA GLU A 99 25.76 8.71 -1.44
C GLU A 99 25.48 10.17 -1.01
N SER A 100 24.22 10.59 -1.13
CA SER A 100 23.77 11.88 -0.60
C SER A 100 23.25 11.71 0.82
N LYS A 101 23.85 12.44 1.78
CA LYS A 101 23.40 12.49 3.17
C LYS A 101 22.88 13.87 3.50
N ARG A 102 21.76 13.92 4.22
CA ARG A 102 21.23 15.15 4.81
C ARG A 102 21.34 15.10 6.33
N PRO A 103 21.50 16.25 7.00
CA PRO A 103 21.31 16.32 8.44
C PRO A 103 19.92 15.82 8.80
N ARG A 104 19.82 15.12 9.94
CA ARG A 104 18.54 14.70 10.50
C ARG A 104 17.59 15.89 10.62
N ALA A 105 16.32 15.65 10.33
CA ALA A 105 15.22 16.59 10.49
C ALA A 105 14.17 16.02 11.43
N ASP A 106 13.32 16.89 11.99
CA ASP A 106 12.14 16.49 12.72
C ASP A 106 10.98 16.25 11.75
N TYR A 107 10.49 15.01 11.70
CA TYR A 107 9.28 14.66 10.97
C TYR A 107 8.12 14.52 11.96
N ILE A 108 7.14 15.42 11.90
CA ILE A 108 5.95 15.40 12.78
C ILE A 108 4.76 14.89 11.95
N PRO A 109 4.34 13.62 12.07
CA PRO A 109 3.33 13.05 11.20
C PRO A 109 1.93 13.64 11.46
N GLU A 110 1.14 13.78 10.40
CA GLU A 110 -0.30 14.07 10.47
C GLU A 110 -1.04 12.97 9.70
N VAL A 111 -1.40 11.93 10.45
CA VAL A 111 -1.92 10.68 9.90
C VAL A 111 -3.21 10.92 9.12
N GLN A 112 -3.22 10.44 7.87
CA GLN A 112 -4.38 10.47 6.97
C GLN A 112 -5.09 9.11 7.05
N SER A 113 -6.23 9.09 7.76
CA SER A 113 -6.97 7.86 8.06
C SER A 113 -7.70 7.26 6.86
N ASP A 114 -7.81 7.98 5.74
CA ASP A 114 -8.43 7.53 4.50
C ASP A 114 -7.46 6.76 3.59
N VAL A 115 -6.15 6.74 3.89
CA VAL A 115 -5.14 6.05 3.08
C VAL A 115 -5.12 4.54 3.36
N ILE A 116 -5.24 4.14 4.63
CA ILE A 116 -5.21 2.73 5.07
C ILE A 116 -6.57 2.37 5.68
N ALA A 117 -7.27 1.43 5.05
CA ALA A 117 -8.55 0.94 5.52
C ALA A 117 -8.41 0.05 6.77
N ASN A 118 -9.45 0.01 7.59
CA ASN A 118 -9.56 -0.93 8.72
C ASN A 118 -10.51 -2.09 8.39
N TYR A 119 -10.48 -3.14 9.22
CA TYR A 119 -11.28 -4.35 9.03
C TYR A 119 -12.78 -4.08 8.91
N ASP A 120 -13.34 -3.22 9.79
CA ASP A 120 -14.77 -2.91 9.80
C ASP A 120 -15.22 -2.25 8.50
N TYR A 121 -14.42 -1.32 7.97
CA TYR A 121 -14.70 -0.66 6.70
C TYR A 121 -14.67 -1.67 5.54
N VAL A 122 -13.67 -2.55 5.50
CA VAL A 122 -13.56 -3.60 4.47
C VAL A 122 -14.76 -4.56 4.52
N LYS A 123 -15.20 -4.94 5.73
CA LYS A 123 -16.35 -5.83 5.95
C LYS A 123 -17.71 -5.17 5.67
N SER A 124 -17.79 -3.84 5.72
CA SER A 124 -19.05 -3.09 5.64
C SER A 124 -19.79 -3.20 4.30
N ASN A 125 -19.13 -3.72 3.24
CA ASN A 125 -19.63 -3.74 1.86
C ASN A 125 -19.87 -2.34 1.24
N GLN A 126 -19.40 -1.27 1.88
CA GLN A 126 -19.51 0.10 1.35
C GLN A 126 -18.55 0.33 0.17
N ALA A 127 -17.36 -0.28 0.22
CA ALA A 127 -16.35 -0.19 -0.83
C ALA A 127 -16.40 -1.36 -1.82
N GLN A 128 -15.93 -1.11 -3.04
CA GLN A 128 -15.53 -2.16 -3.97
C GLN A 128 -14.18 -2.70 -3.54
N ILE A 129 -14.01 -4.03 -3.53
CA ILE A 129 -12.77 -4.66 -3.06
C ILE A 129 -11.97 -5.19 -4.26
N VAL A 130 -10.72 -4.75 -4.40
CA VAL A 130 -9.80 -5.16 -5.45
C VAL A 130 -8.67 -5.99 -4.84
N ASP A 131 -8.49 -7.21 -5.33
CA ASP A 131 -7.39 -8.10 -4.94
C ASP A 131 -6.25 -8.00 -5.97
N ALA A 132 -5.12 -7.46 -5.53
CA ALA A 132 -3.91 -7.26 -6.33
C ALA A 132 -2.87 -8.38 -6.15
N ARG A 133 -3.25 -9.52 -5.55
CA ARG A 133 -2.38 -10.70 -5.41
C ARG A 133 -2.34 -11.50 -6.71
N PRO A 134 -1.32 -12.37 -6.87
CA PRO A 134 -1.31 -13.37 -7.94
C PRO A 134 -2.63 -14.16 -7.99
N PHE A 135 -3.11 -14.45 -9.21
CA PHE A 135 -4.40 -15.13 -9.41
C PHE A 135 -4.49 -16.50 -8.69
N VAL A 136 -3.35 -17.19 -8.54
CA VAL A 136 -3.27 -18.45 -7.80
C VAL A 136 -3.58 -18.25 -6.30
N GLU A 137 -3.16 -17.13 -5.70
CA GLU A 137 -3.49 -16.80 -4.30
C GLU A 137 -4.97 -16.44 -4.16
N PHE A 138 -5.51 -15.65 -5.11
CA PHE A 138 -6.94 -15.32 -5.17
C PHE A 138 -7.83 -16.56 -5.22
N GLY A 139 -7.43 -17.57 -6.01
CA GLY A 139 -8.16 -18.83 -6.13
C GLY A 139 -8.14 -19.71 -4.85
N LYS A 140 -7.12 -19.54 -3.99
CA LYS A 140 -7.00 -20.30 -2.73
C LYS A 140 -7.82 -19.70 -1.59
N GLY A 141 -8.17 -18.43 -1.67
CA GLY A 141 -8.94 -17.72 -0.66
C GLY A 141 -8.88 -16.22 -0.92
N ARG A 142 -9.95 -15.50 -0.58
CA ARG A 142 -10.10 -14.06 -0.89
C ARG A 142 -11.08 -13.40 0.06
N ILE A 143 -11.03 -12.07 0.11
CA ILE A 143 -12.08 -11.29 0.76
C ILE A 143 -13.38 -11.48 -0.04
N PRO A 144 -14.51 -11.84 0.59
CA PRO A 144 -15.77 -12.05 -0.12
C PRO A 144 -16.17 -10.86 -0.98
N GLY A 145 -16.55 -11.11 -2.23
CA GLY A 145 -16.93 -10.07 -3.19
C GLY A 145 -15.77 -9.33 -3.86
N SER A 146 -14.51 -9.71 -3.60
CA SER A 146 -13.36 -9.07 -4.27
C SER A 146 -13.22 -9.45 -5.74
N THR A 147 -12.74 -8.47 -6.53
CA THR A 147 -12.38 -8.63 -7.93
C THR A 147 -10.87 -8.72 -8.06
N ALA A 148 -10.37 -9.77 -8.72
CA ALA A 148 -8.93 -9.91 -9.00
C ALA A 148 -8.48 -8.90 -10.07
N LEU A 149 -7.34 -8.26 -9.84
CA LEU A 149 -6.68 -7.37 -10.78
C LEU A 149 -5.17 -7.64 -10.75
N ASP A 150 -4.58 -7.99 -11.88
CA ASP A 150 -3.14 -8.18 -12.00
C ASP A 150 -2.44 -6.82 -12.15
N PRO A 151 -1.56 -6.40 -11.22
CA PRO A 151 -0.86 -5.12 -11.31
C PRO A 151 -0.03 -4.96 -12.58
N ALA A 152 0.44 -6.05 -13.21
CA ALA A 152 1.15 -5.97 -14.49
C ALA A 152 0.29 -5.37 -15.61
N THR A 153 -1.04 -5.45 -15.50
CA THR A 153 -1.96 -4.85 -16.47
C THR A 153 -2.02 -3.33 -16.40
N ILE A 154 -1.44 -2.70 -15.38
CA ILE A 154 -1.34 -1.23 -15.24
C ILE A 154 -0.12 -0.66 -15.97
N ILE A 155 0.87 -1.51 -16.25
CA ILE A 155 2.18 -1.11 -16.77
C ILE A 155 2.28 -1.37 -18.28
N LYS A 156 3.02 -0.50 -18.97
CA LYS A 156 3.43 -0.66 -20.38
C LYS A 156 4.91 -0.26 -20.51
N GLY A 157 5.81 -1.25 -20.55
CA GLY A 157 7.25 -1.00 -20.45
C GLY A 157 7.62 -0.58 -19.02
N GLU A 158 8.34 0.53 -18.86
CA GLU A 158 8.69 1.12 -17.55
C GLU A 158 7.79 2.31 -17.18
N LYS A 159 6.52 2.30 -17.63
CA LYS A 159 5.57 3.38 -17.37
C LYS A 159 4.19 2.86 -17.00
N ILE A 160 3.48 3.60 -16.17
CA ILE A 160 2.04 3.45 -16.00
C ILE A 160 1.35 3.77 -17.33
N LYS A 161 0.33 2.99 -17.67
CA LYS A 161 -0.50 3.16 -18.87
C LYS A 161 -1.18 4.54 -18.90
N SER A 162 -1.54 5.00 -20.10
CA SER A 162 -2.30 6.24 -20.26
C SER A 162 -3.70 6.12 -19.65
N VAL A 163 -4.36 7.27 -19.46
CA VAL A 163 -5.74 7.33 -18.94
C VAL A 163 -6.70 6.50 -19.80
N GLU A 164 -6.53 6.53 -21.13
CA GLU A 164 -7.33 5.75 -22.07
C GLU A 164 -7.14 4.24 -21.84
N ASP A 165 -5.90 3.79 -21.75
CA ASP A 165 -5.58 2.38 -21.53
C ASP A 165 -6.02 1.90 -20.13
N LEU A 166 -5.87 2.74 -19.10
CA LEU A 166 -6.32 2.45 -17.74
C LEU A 166 -7.85 2.41 -17.62
N SER A 167 -8.58 3.15 -18.46
CA SER A 167 -10.04 3.07 -18.48
C SER A 167 -10.56 1.67 -18.86
N VAL A 168 -9.79 0.95 -19.68
CA VAL A 168 -10.07 -0.46 -20.04
C VAL A 168 -9.73 -1.39 -18.89
N VAL A 169 -8.62 -1.15 -18.19
CA VAL A 169 -8.20 -1.97 -17.03
C VAL A 169 -9.20 -1.89 -15.87
N PHE A 170 -9.78 -0.71 -15.65
CA PHE A 170 -10.71 -0.44 -14.56
C PHE A 170 -12.18 -0.42 -14.97
N ASP A 171 -12.52 -0.97 -16.14
CA ASP A 171 -13.88 -0.93 -16.73
C ASP A 171 -14.99 -1.46 -15.80
N ARG A 172 -14.64 -2.42 -14.94
CA ARG A 172 -15.53 -3.04 -13.94
C ARG A 172 -15.71 -2.23 -12.66
N LEU A 173 -14.99 -1.13 -12.48
CA LEU A 173 -14.98 -0.34 -11.26
C LEU A 173 -15.77 0.96 -11.45
N SER A 174 -16.71 1.23 -10.54
CA SER A 174 -17.46 2.49 -10.53
C SER A 174 -16.76 3.56 -9.68
N LYS A 175 -16.85 4.83 -10.07
CA LYS A 175 -16.38 5.97 -9.27
C LYS A 175 -17.37 6.41 -8.19
N ASP A 176 -18.60 5.89 -8.22
CA ASP A 176 -19.66 6.25 -7.26
C ASP A 176 -19.45 5.61 -5.89
N ARG A 177 -18.61 4.58 -5.83
CA ARG A 177 -18.26 3.86 -4.61
C ARG A 177 -16.74 3.89 -4.39
N PRO A 178 -16.29 4.06 -3.15
CA PRO A 178 -14.88 3.98 -2.84
C PRO A 178 -14.33 2.58 -3.14
N ILE A 179 -13.01 2.49 -3.29
CA ILE A 179 -12.30 1.24 -3.56
C ILE A 179 -11.36 0.95 -2.38
N VAL A 180 -11.28 -0.32 -1.98
CA VAL A 180 -10.18 -0.83 -1.17
C VAL A 180 -9.36 -1.79 -2.01
N VAL A 181 -8.08 -1.50 -2.18
CA VAL A 181 -7.12 -2.40 -2.82
C VAL A 181 -6.40 -3.18 -1.74
N TYR A 182 -6.30 -4.50 -1.86
CA TYR A 182 -5.48 -5.31 -0.97
C TYR A 182 -4.53 -6.23 -1.71
N SER A 183 -3.43 -6.56 -1.03
CA SER A 183 -2.43 -7.53 -1.47
C SER A 183 -1.79 -8.20 -0.25
N SER A 184 -0.89 -9.15 -0.49
CA SER A 184 0.02 -9.75 0.50
C SER A 184 1.26 -8.87 0.76
N ASP A 185 1.46 -7.80 -0.03
CA ASP A 185 2.48 -6.76 0.22
C ASP A 185 1.96 -5.39 -0.19
N TYR A 186 2.66 -4.35 0.25
CA TYR A 186 2.29 -2.97 -0.02
C TYR A 186 2.66 -2.49 -1.42
N SER A 187 3.67 -3.06 -2.07
CA SER A 187 4.11 -2.59 -3.39
C SER A 187 3.06 -2.83 -4.47
N ARG A 188 2.48 -4.04 -4.53
CA ARG A 188 1.41 -4.33 -5.51
C ARG A 188 0.14 -3.53 -5.25
N SER A 189 -0.30 -3.43 -3.99
CA SER A 189 -1.50 -2.67 -3.66
C SER A 189 -1.29 -1.17 -3.89
N SER A 190 -0.11 -0.64 -3.60
CA SER A 190 0.22 0.77 -3.84
C SER A 190 0.26 1.11 -5.33
N LEU A 191 0.78 0.21 -6.17
CA LEU A 191 0.78 0.43 -7.62
C LEU A 191 -0.64 0.55 -8.19
N VAL A 192 -1.52 -0.38 -7.80
CA VAL A 192 -2.94 -0.34 -8.21
C VAL A 192 -3.64 0.89 -7.62
N TRP A 193 -3.42 1.18 -6.33
CA TRP A 193 -3.97 2.33 -5.66
C TRP A 193 -3.56 3.65 -6.33
N TYR A 194 -2.29 3.82 -6.69
CA TYR A 194 -1.80 5.03 -7.34
C TYR A 194 -2.41 5.22 -8.74
N ALA A 195 -2.50 4.16 -9.54
CA ALA A 195 -3.17 4.21 -10.84
C ALA A 195 -4.67 4.57 -10.72
N LEU A 196 -5.35 4.08 -9.68
CA LEU A 196 -6.74 4.47 -9.39
C LEU A 196 -6.84 5.96 -9.02
N GLN A 197 -5.89 6.52 -8.26
CA GLN A 197 -5.84 7.95 -7.95
C GLN A 197 -5.68 8.80 -9.22
N LEU A 198 -4.80 8.41 -10.15
CA LEU A 198 -4.63 9.10 -11.44
C LEU A 198 -5.93 9.15 -12.24
N MET A 199 -6.77 8.12 -12.11
CA MET A 199 -8.07 8.00 -12.76
C MET A 199 -9.20 8.71 -11.99
N GLY A 200 -8.91 9.33 -10.84
CA GLY A 200 -9.87 10.07 -10.02
C GLY A 200 -10.77 9.18 -9.16
N TYR A 201 -10.39 7.93 -8.89
CA TYR A 201 -11.09 7.09 -7.93
C TYR A 201 -10.70 7.45 -6.49
N LYS A 202 -11.65 7.33 -5.57
CA LYS A 202 -11.36 7.34 -4.13
C LYS A 202 -10.93 5.94 -3.72
N ALA A 203 -9.69 5.77 -3.29
CA ALA A 203 -9.13 4.48 -2.95
C ALA A 203 -8.32 4.51 -1.67
N SER A 204 -8.41 3.43 -0.90
CA SER A 204 -7.59 3.13 0.27
C SER A 204 -6.89 1.78 0.05
N ILE A 205 -5.87 1.47 0.83
CA ILE A 205 -5.23 0.16 0.83
C ILE A 205 -5.60 -0.67 2.07
N TYR A 206 -5.49 -2.00 1.95
CA TYR A 206 -5.61 -2.95 3.04
C TYR A 206 -4.67 -4.15 2.80
N THR A 207 -4.54 -5.06 3.77
CA THR A 207 -3.69 -6.25 3.61
C THR A 207 -4.48 -7.56 3.74
N TRP A 208 -4.03 -8.59 3.03
CA TRP A 208 -4.57 -9.94 3.17
C TRP A 208 -4.27 -10.55 4.54
N GLU A 209 -3.13 -10.21 5.14
CA GLU A 209 -2.74 -10.71 6.45
C GLU A 209 -3.68 -10.20 7.55
N ASP A 210 -4.00 -8.89 7.53
CA ASP A 210 -4.95 -8.30 8.48
C ASP A 210 -6.34 -8.93 8.36
N TRP A 211 -6.79 -9.24 7.13
CA TRP A 211 -8.06 -9.95 6.91
C TRP A 211 -8.05 -11.31 7.60
N LYS A 212 -7.01 -12.12 7.39
CA LYS A 212 -6.88 -13.46 7.95
C LYS A 212 -6.83 -13.44 9.48
N GLU A 213 -6.11 -12.49 10.07
CA GLU A 213 -6.01 -12.34 11.53
C GLU A 213 -7.40 -12.10 12.14
N HIS A 214 -8.18 -11.19 11.57
CA HIS A 214 -9.53 -10.89 12.06
C HIS A 214 -10.53 -12.01 11.79
N ASP A 215 -10.46 -12.65 10.61
CA ASP A 215 -11.36 -13.77 10.26
C ASP A 215 -11.13 -14.98 11.18
N THR A 216 -9.86 -15.24 11.52
CA THR A 216 -9.48 -16.28 12.49
C THR A 216 -10.00 -15.95 13.89
N ALA A 217 -9.78 -14.72 14.37
CA ALA A 217 -10.24 -14.28 15.69
C ALA A 217 -11.78 -14.33 15.82
N ASN A 218 -12.50 -13.91 14.79
CA ASN A 218 -13.96 -13.98 14.75
C ASN A 218 -14.47 -15.42 14.72
N SER A 219 -13.82 -16.30 13.97
CA SER A 219 -14.17 -17.73 13.93
C SER A 219 -13.96 -18.41 15.29
N GLN A 220 -12.89 -18.08 16.00
CA GLN A 220 -12.63 -18.59 17.35
C GLN A 220 -13.65 -18.05 18.37
N THR A 221 -13.99 -16.76 18.29
CA THR A 221 -15.01 -16.13 19.16
C THR A 221 -16.39 -16.76 18.94
N ALA A 222 -16.77 -17.01 17.69
CA ALA A 222 -18.02 -17.69 17.35
C ALA A 222 -18.06 -19.15 17.86
N ALA A 223 -16.93 -19.88 17.79
CA ALA A 223 -16.82 -21.23 18.31
C ALA A 223 -16.94 -21.28 19.85
N ILE A 224 -16.33 -20.34 20.57
CA ILE A 224 -16.47 -20.24 22.03
C ILE A 224 -17.91 -19.93 22.43
N THR A 225 -18.55 -19.00 21.72
CA THR A 225 -19.93 -18.59 21.98
C THR A 225 -20.91 -19.75 21.73
N SER A 226 -20.72 -20.52 20.65
CA SER A 226 -21.55 -21.68 20.35
C SER A 226 -21.38 -22.81 21.37
N MET A 227 -20.15 -23.09 21.83
CA MET A 227 -19.91 -24.06 22.90
C MET A 227 -20.55 -23.64 24.23
N GLY A 228 -20.47 -22.35 24.60
CA GLY A 228 -21.12 -21.80 25.80
C GLY A 228 -22.65 -21.90 25.79
N SER A 229 -23.28 -21.79 24.62
CA SER A 229 -24.74 -21.90 24.48
C SER A 229 -25.27 -23.34 24.60
N SER A 230 -24.44 -24.36 24.34
CA SER A 230 -24.83 -25.77 24.41
C SER A 230 -24.78 -26.38 25.82
N ALA A 231 -24.19 -25.68 26.80
CA ALA A 231 -24.08 -26.15 28.19
C ALA A 231 -25.31 -25.79 29.06
N GLY A 232 -26.32 -25.10 28.52
CA GLY A 232 -27.42 -24.51 29.30
C GLY A 232 -28.82 -24.91 28.85
N SER A 233 -29.16 -26.20 28.75
CA SER A 233 -30.57 -26.65 28.81
C SER A 233 -30.69 -28.18 28.93
N LYS A 234 -30.47 -28.74 30.12
CA LYS A 234 -31.03 -30.05 30.51
C LYS A 234 -31.38 -30.06 32.01
N PHE A 235 -32.35 -29.26 32.42
CA PHE A 235 -33.08 -29.52 33.66
C PHE A 235 -34.56 -29.23 33.46
N THR A 236 -35.33 -30.29 33.25
CA THR A 236 -36.79 -30.26 33.35
C THR A 236 -37.15 -30.21 34.82
N LYS A 237 -37.69 -29.07 35.28
CA LYS A 237 -38.27 -28.94 36.62
C LYS A 237 -39.61 -29.68 36.63
N LEU A 238 -39.69 -30.81 37.33
CA LEU A 238 -40.96 -31.45 37.66
C LEU A 238 -41.38 -30.94 39.05
N GLY A 239 -42.44 -30.13 39.11
CA GLY A 239 -43.29 -29.99 40.31
C GLY A 239 -44.28 -31.15 40.34
N SER A 240 -44.86 -31.56 41.48
CA SER A 240 -45.39 -30.79 42.60
C SER A 240 -45.02 -31.37 43.96
#